data_AF-A0A0H3AAM5-F1
#
_entry.id   AF-A0A0H3AAM5-F1
#
_cell.length_a   1.000
_cell.length_b   1.000
_cell.length_c   1.000
_cell.angle_alpha   90.00
_cell.angle_beta   90.00
_cell.angle_gamma   90.00
#
_symmetry.space_group_name_H-M   'P 1'
#
loop_
_entity.id
_entity.type
_entity.pdbx_description
1 polymer ?
#
loop_
_entity_poly.entity_id
_entity_poly.type
_entity_poly.pdbx_seq_one_letter_code
_entity_poly.pdbx_strand_id
1 'polypeptide(L)'
;MTVDAKKVREHFARARAYYQRRDAVRALAAACLGVQGMASAQLSGVGLVEAQGALREVLQLFSRDAAMRAAAADLAPHGFAYQRGGEKALLAVLRIVHDELDAAGSRESYEDALARKQRIDAALLQGMRLLQQNKVSEADASFAVAVQNYRDEHRLFLCVGRLLVDAGEVRRAIPYLKRGMEVDPADETMAGLLAEAMRRRDGAA
;
A
#
# COMPACT_ATOMS: atom_id res chain seq x y z
N MET A 1 -26.52 -14.56 -6.00
CA MET A 1 -27.45 -13.63 -5.32
C MET A 1 -27.78 -12.52 -6.31
N THR A 2 -29.04 -12.40 -6.73
CA THR A 2 -29.47 -11.35 -7.68
C THR A 2 -29.24 -9.97 -7.06
N VAL A 3 -28.53 -9.10 -7.78
CA VAL A 3 -28.30 -7.73 -7.35
C VAL A 3 -29.62 -6.97 -7.60
N ASP A 4 -30.24 -6.48 -6.53
CA ASP A 4 -31.49 -5.74 -6.57
C ASP A 4 -31.22 -4.23 -6.71
N ALA A 5 -32.14 -3.47 -7.32
CA ALA A 5 -32.07 -2.02 -7.48
C ALA A 5 -31.83 -1.30 -6.14
N LYS A 6 -32.35 -1.86 -5.04
CA LYS A 6 -32.08 -1.36 -3.68
C LYS A 6 -30.59 -1.42 -3.33
N LYS A 7 -29.92 -2.56 -3.57
CA LYS A 7 -28.49 -2.74 -3.28
C LYS A 7 -27.61 -1.82 -4.11
N VAL A 8 -27.96 -1.62 -5.39
CA VAL A 8 -27.28 -0.65 -6.26
C VAL A 8 -27.33 0.76 -5.68
N ARG A 9 -28.51 1.20 -5.23
CA ARG A 9 -28.66 2.52 -4.59
C ARG A 9 -27.92 2.62 -3.27
N GLU A 10 -27.88 1.55 -2.48
CA GLU A 10 -27.07 1.51 -1.25
C GLU A 10 -25.58 1.73 -1.54
N HIS A 11 -25.05 1.18 -2.63
CA HIS A 11 -23.67 1.44 -3.05
C HIS A 11 -23.43 2.92 -3.37
N PHE A 12 -24.34 3.58 -4.09
CA PHE A 12 -24.22 5.01 -4.38
C PHE A 12 -24.40 5.90 -3.13
N ALA A 13 -25.30 5.52 -2.22
CA ALA A 13 -25.44 6.19 -0.93
C ALA A 13 -24.15 6.08 -0.09
N ARG A 14 -23.51 4.90 -0.08
CA ARG A 14 -22.20 4.71 0.56
C ARG A 14 -21.12 5.53 -0.11
N ALA A 15 -21.08 5.58 -1.44
CA ALA A 15 -20.11 6.39 -2.18
C ALA A 15 -20.19 7.87 -1.74
N ARG A 16 -21.40 8.41 -1.66
CA ARG A 16 -21.63 9.79 -1.16
C ARG A 16 -21.20 9.96 0.30
N ALA A 17 -21.51 9.00 1.17
CA ALA A 17 -21.11 9.05 2.58
C ALA A 17 -19.59 9.02 2.76
N TYR A 18 -18.87 8.19 2.00
CA TYR A 18 -17.39 8.17 2.00
C TYR A 18 -16.82 9.48 1.48
N TYR A 19 -17.38 10.03 0.40
CA TYR A 19 -16.97 11.31 -0.14
C TYR A 19 -17.12 12.45 0.88
N GLN A 20 -18.23 12.49 1.61
CA GLN A 20 -18.45 13.47 2.69
C GLN A 20 -17.44 13.34 3.84
N ARG A 21 -16.91 12.14 4.07
CA ARG A 21 -15.84 11.86 5.04
C ARG A 21 -14.44 12.12 4.47
N ARG A 22 -14.34 12.70 3.28
CA ARG A 22 -13.09 12.96 2.53
C ARG A 22 -12.30 11.70 2.18
N ASP A 23 -12.98 10.54 2.10
CA ASP A 23 -12.39 9.27 1.71
C ASP A 23 -12.72 8.99 0.23
N ALA A 24 -11.96 9.64 -0.66
CA ALA A 24 -12.18 9.62 -2.11
C ALA A 24 -12.00 8.21 -2.72
N VAL A 25 -11.02 7.45 -2.23
CA VAL A 25 -10.72 6.10 -2.71
C VAL A 25 -11.88 5.16 -2.39
N ARG A 26 -12.36 5.14 -1.14
CA ARG A 26 -13.53 4.30 -0.79
C ARG A 26 -14.82 4.78 -1.46
N ALA A 27 -14.95 6.09 -1.70
CA ALA A 27 -16.08 6.61 -2.47
C ALA A 27 -16.10 6.05 -3.90
N LEU A 28 -14.96 6.06 -4.59
CA LEU A 28 -14.81 5.50 -5.94
C LEU A 28 -15.03 3.98 -5.95
N ALA A 29 -14.49 3.25 -4.98
CA ALA A 29 -14.72 1.80 -4.85
C ALA A 29 -16.21 1.47 -4.71
N ALA A 30 -16.93 2.21 -3.86
CA ALA A 30 -18.38 2.04 -3.69
C ALA A 30 -19.16 2.40 -4.96
N ALA A 31 -18.75 3.44 -5.69
CA ALA A 31 -19.35 3.82 -6.96
C ALA A 31 -19.13 2.73 -8.03
N CYS A 32 -17.93 2.15 -8.13
CA CYS A 32 -17.62 1.03 -9.02
C CYS A 32 -18.55 -0.16 -8.78
N LEU A 33 -18.77 -0.55 -7.52
CA LEU A 33 -19.70 -1.64 -7.16
C LEU A 33 -21.15 -1.32 -7.58
N GLY A 34 -21.59 -0.07 -7.42
CA GLY A 34 -22.90 0.38 -7.86
C GLY A 34 -23.07 0.28 -9.38
N VAL A 35 -22.09 0.79 -10.16
CA VAL A 35 -22.12 0.74 -11.63
C VAL A 35 -22.03 -0.70 -12.14
N GLN A 36 -21.20 -1.54 -11.52
CA GLN A 36 -21.13 -2.97 -11.82
C GLN A 36 -22.48 -3.65 -11.58
N GLY A 37 -23.15 -3.32 -10.47
CA GLY A 37 -24.48 -3.83 -10.17
C GLY A 37 -25.53 -3.41 -11.19
N MET A 38 -25.48 -2.18 -11.71
CA MET A 38 -26.35 -1.73 -12.81
C MET A 38 -26.09 -2.52 -14.09
N ALA A 39 -24.83 -2.80 -14.42
CA ALA A 39 -24.45 -3.57 -15.61
C ALA A 39 -24.86 -5.05 -15.51
N SER A 40 -24.83 -5.65 -14.33
CA SER A 40 -25.12 -7.07 -14.13
C SER A 40 -26.60 -7.38 -13.87
N ALA A 41 -27.35 -6.46 -13.26
CA ALA A 41 -28.72 -6.73 -12.80
C ALA A 41 -29.82 -6.52 -13.86
N GLN A 42 -29.49 -6.03 -15.07
CA GLN A 42 -30.46 -5.67 -16.12
C GLN A 42 -31.69 -4.92 -15.55
N LEU A 43 -31.44 -3.89 -14.72
CA LEU A 43 -32.51 -3.15 -14.05
C LEU A 43 -33.48 -2.54 -15.07
N SER A 44 -34.78 -2.57 -14.77
CA SER A 44 -35.84 -1.98 -15.60
C SER A 44 -36.84 -1.18 -14.77
N GLY A 45 -37.55 -0.24 -15.42
CA GLY A 45 -38.61 0.55 -14.79
C GLY A 45 -38.09 1.54 -13.74
N VAL A 46 -38.88 1.75 -12.67
CA VAL A 46 -38.64 2.78 -11.64
C VAL A 46 -37.29 2.61 -10.95
N GLY A 47 -36.92 1.37 -10.59
CA GLY A 47 -35.66 1.10 -9.89
C GLY A 47 -34.42 1.48 -10.69
N LEU A 48 -34.47 1.40 -12.03
CA LEU A 48 -33.40 1.89 -12.89
C LEU A 48 -33.32 3.42 -12.87
N VAL A 49 -34.46 4.12 -12.96
CA VAL A 49 -34.49 5.60 -12.97
C VAL A 49 -33.91 6.14 -11.66
N GLU A 50 -34.29 5.55 -10.52
CA GLU A 50 -33.74 5.94 -9.22
C GLU A 50 -32.23 5.66 -9.11
N ALA A 51 -31.75 4.51 -9.60
CA ALA A 51 -30.33 4.19 -9.62
C ALA A 51 -29.53 5.16 -10.52
N GLN A 52 -30.08 5.53 -11.68
CA GLN A 52 -29.49 6.52 -12.59
C GLN A 52 -29.42 7.92 -11.95
N GLY A 53 -30.47 8.32 -11.23
CA GLY A 53 -30.47 9.57 -10.46
C GLY A 53 -29.38 9.59 -9.40
N ALA A 54 -29.31 8.54 -8.58
CA ALA A 54 -28.30 8.40 -7.53
C ALA A 54 -26.86 8.37 -8.10
N LEU A 55 -26.65 7.69 -9.23
CA LEU A 55 -25.37 7.69 -9.93
C LEU A 55 -24.99 9.11 -10.38
N ARG A 56 -25.90 9.84 -11.04
CA ARG A 56 -25.62 11.21 -11.51
C ARG A 56 -25.22 12.15 -10.38
N GLU A 57 -25.85 12.04 -9.21
CA GLU A 57 -25.44 12.83 -8.03
C GLU A 57 -24.00 12.52 -7.62
N VAL A 58 -23.63 11.23 -7.54
CA VAL A 58 -22.26 10.81 -7.20
C VAL A 58 -21.25 11.32 -8.23
N LEU A 59 -21.55 11.19 -9.53
CA LEU A 59 -20.67 11.66 -10.60
C LEU A 59 -20.50 13.19 -10.59
N GLN A 60 -21.55 13.93 -10.22
CA GLN A 60 -21.48 15.38 -10.08
C GLN A 60 -20.56 15.80 -8.92
N LEU A 61 -20.56 15.05 -7.82
CA LEU A 61 -19.60 15.27 -6.73
C LEU A 61 -18.17 15.00 -7.19
N PHE A 62 -17.93 13.86 -7.86
CA PHE A 62 -16.60 13.49 -8.33
C PHE A 62 -16.06 14.46 -9.38
N SER A 63 -16.92 14.98 -10.26
CA SER A 63 -16.51 15.95 -11.29
C SER A 63 -16.07 17.31 -10.71
N ARG A 64 -16.55 17.64 -9.51
CA ARG A 64 -16.17 18.86 -8.78
C ARG A 64 -14.86 18.69 -8.01
N ASP A 65 -14.49 17.46 -7.67
CA ASP A 65 -13.27 17.16 -6.94
C ASP A 65 -12.02 17.41 -7.79
N ALA A 66 -11.08 18.21 -7.28
CA ALA A 66 -9.88 18.59 -8.04
C ALA A 66 -8.93 17.41 -8.28
N ALA A 67 -8.79 16.50 -7.31
CA ALA A 67 -7.90 15.35 -7.42
C ALA A 67 -8.48 14.32 -8.41
N MET A 68 -9.78 14.04 -8.32
CA MET A 68 -10.44 13.13 -9.26
C MET A 68 -10.44 13.69 -10.68
N ARG A 69 -10.60 15.00 -10.87
CA ARG A 69 -10.56 15.62 -12.19
C ARG A 69 -9.16 15.63 -12.80
N ALA A 70 -8.12 15.77 -11.98
CA ALA A 70 -6.74 15.66 -12.42
C ALA A 70 -6.43 14.22 -12.86
N ALA A 71 -6.81 13.22 -12.07
CA ALA A 71 -6.67 11.80 -12.42
C ALA A 71 -7.50 11.41 -13.66
N ALA A 72 -8.66 12.05 -13.85
CA ALA A 72 -9.52 11.79 -15.00
C ALA A 72 -9.24 12.69 -16.22
N ALA A 73 -8.20 13.55 -16.22
CA ALA A 73 -8.04 14.60 -17.22
C ALA A 73 -7.97 14.07 -18.66
N ASP A 74 -7.25 12.96 -18.88
CA ASP A 74 -7.08 12.35 -20.20
C ASP A 74 -8.27 11.46 -20.60
N LEU A 75 -9.01 10.95 -19.62
CA LEU A 75 -10.08 9.96 -19.81
C LEU A 75 -11.48 10.59 -19.89
N ALA A 76 -11.69 11.67 -19.14
CA ALA A 76 -12.96 12.37 -18.98
C ALA A 76 -12.72 13.89 -18.77
N PRO A 77 -12.25 14.60 -19.82
CA PRO A 77 -11.87 16.02 -19.75
C PRO A 77 -13.03 16.95 -19.36
N HIS A 78 -14.28 16.51 -19.57
CA HIS A 78 -15.49 17.26 -19.20
C HIS A 78 -16.15 16.76 -17.90
N GLY A 79 -15.45 15.92 -17.14
CA GLY A 79 -15.96 15.28 -15.92
C GLY A 79 -16.67 13.95 -16.17
N PHE A 80 -17.06 13.29 -15.09
CA PHE A 80 -17.71 11.99 -15.16
C PHE A 80 -19.17 12.16 -15.59
N ALA A 81 -19.52 11.53 -16.70
CA ALA A 81 -20.89 11.51 -17.22
C ALA A 81 -21.39 10.08 -17.42
N TYR A 82 -22.69 9.88 -17.21
CA TYR A 82 -23.35 8.60 -17.45
C TYR A 82 -24.37 8.74 -18.59
N GLN A 83 -24.24 7.85 -19.57
CA GLN A 83 -25.23 7.60 -20.62
C GLN A 83 -25.75 6.17 -20.49
N ARG A 84 -27.03 5.95 -20.79
CA ARG A 84 -27.66 4.63 -20.71
C ARG A 84 -26.94 3.65 -21.64
N GLY A 85 -26.57 2.48 -21.14
CA GLY A 85 -25.79 1.48 -21.89
C GLY A 85 -24.27 1.70 -21.84
N GLY A 86 -23.83 2.80 -21.21
CA GLY A 86 -22.41 3.14 -21.02
C GLY A 86 -21.81 2.64 -19.71
N GLU A 87 -22.47 1.73 -18.98
CA GLU A 87 -22.06 1.28 -17.65
C GLU A 87 -20.63 0.69 -17.67
N LYS A 88 -20.29 -0.08 -18.70
CA LYS A 88 -18.95 -0.68 -18.84
C LYS A 88 -17.85 0.37 -19.04
N ALA A 89 -18.11 1.37 -19.88
CA ALA A 89 -17.15 2.44 -20.14
C ALA A 89 -16.96 3.31 -18.89
N LEU A 90 -18.06 3.68 -18.22
CA LEU A 90 -18.01 4.43 -16.97
C LEU A 90 -17.27 3.65 -15.87
N LEU A 91 -17.53 2.36 -15.73
CA LEU A 91 -16.84 1.51 -14.76
C LEU A 91 -15.33 1.46 -15.02
N ALA A 92 -14.91 1.38 -16.29
CA ALA A 92 -13.50 1.39 -16.66
C ALA A 92 -12.82 2.69 -16.23
N VAL A 93 -13.44 3.84 -16.54
CA VAL A 93 -12.91 5.16 -16.16
C VAL A 93 -12.85 5.30 -14.64
N LEU A 94 -13.92 4.97 -13.92
CA LEU A 94 -13.95 5.05 -12.45
C LEU A 94 -12.89 4.16 -11.80
N ARG A 95 -12.61 2.99 -12.38
CA ARG A 95 -11.58 2.07 -11.86
C ARG A 95 -10.17 2.59 -12.11
N ILE A 96 -9.88 3.16 -13.28
CA ILE A 96 -8.58 3.77 -13.54
C ILE A 96 -8.33 4.93 -12.56
N VAL A 97 -9.31 5.81 -12.38
CA VAL A 97 -9.21 6.94 -11.45
C VAL A 97 -9.08 6.47 -9.99
N HIS A 98 -9.79 5.41 -9.62
CA HIS A 98 -9.62 4.77 -8.31
C HIS A 98 -8.18 4.31 -8.11
N ASP A 99 -7.63 3.56 -9.07
CA ASP A 99 -6.30 2.98 -8.96
C ASP A 99 -5.20 4.05 -8.95
N GLU A 100 -5.37 5.13 -9.73
CA GLU A 100 -4.46 6.28 -9.68
C GLU A 100 -4.49 7.01 -8.33
N LEU A 101 -5.68 7.23 -7.76
CA LEU A 101 -5.80 7.90 -6.47
C LEU A 101 -5.36 7.00 -5.31
N ASP A 102 -5.58 5.69 -5.40
CA ASP A 102 -5.10 4.70 -4.43
C ASP A 102 -3.56 4.59 -4.49
N ALA A 103 -2.98 4.60 -5.69
CA ALA A 103 -1.53 4.66 -5.88
C ALA A 103 -0.93 5.98 -5.38
N ALA A 104 -1.62 7.12 -5.60
CA ALA A 104 -1.19 8.42 -5.11
C ALA A 104 -1.31 8.53 -3.57
N GLY A 105 -2.35 7.94 -2.97
CA GLY A 105 -2.49 7.83 -1.50
C GLY A 105 -1.53 6.82 -0.86
N SER A 106 -1.08 5.83 -1.63
CA SER A 106 -0.06 4.84 -1.23
C SER A 106 1.37 5.35 -1.37
N ARG A 107 1.59 6.51 -2.01
CA ARG A 107 2.84 7.25 -1.90
C ARG A 107 2.86 7.89 -0.52
N GLU A 108 3.68 7.31 0.33
CA GLU A 108 4.01 7.91 1.62
C GLU A 108 4.41 9.37 1.44
N SER A 109 3.88 10.26 2.30
CA SER A 109 4.30 11.66 2.32
C SER A 109 5.81 11.76 2.52
N TYR A 110 6.43 12.80 1.99
CA TYR A 110 7.85 13.05 2.23
C TYR A 110 8.18 13.09 3.73
N GLU A 111 7.30 13.66 4.55
CA GLU A 111 7.46 13.73 6.00
C GLU A 111 7.39 12.36 6.67
N ASP A 112 6.46 11.51 6.25
CA ASP A 112 6.31 10.14 6.76
C ASP A 112 7.51 9.28 6.37
N ALA A 113 7.99 9.43 5.13
CA ALA A 113 9.18 8.75 4.63
C ALA A 113 10.42 9.14 5.42
N LEU A 114 10.57 10.44 5.67
CA LEU A 114 11.65 10.96 6.50
C LEU A 114 11.56 10.42 7.93
N ALA A 115 10.38 10.46 8.55
CA ALA A 115 10.16 9.96 9.90
C ALA A 115 10.44 8.46 10.01
N ARG A 116 10.06 7.66 9.02
CA ARG A 116 10.37 6.23 8.99
C ARG A 116 11.88 5.99 8.88
N LYS A 117 12.57 6.67 7.97
CA LYS A 117 14.04 6.55 7.83
C LYS A 117 14.76 6.94 9.12
N GLN A 118 14.34 8.02 9.77
CA GLN A 118 14.85 8.42 11.08
C GLN A 118 14.62 7.34 12.16
N ARG A 119 13.46 6.64 12.15
CA ARG A 119 13.21 5.52 13.06
C ARG A 119 14.14 4.34 12.79
N ILE A 120 14.39 3.99 11.52
CA ILE A 120 15.36 2.95 11.14
C ILE A 120 16.75 3.32 11.66
N ASP A 121 17.21 4.54 11.38
CA ASP A 121 18.54 5.00 11.77
C ASP A 121 18.71 5.02 13.30
N ALA A 122 17.71 5.55 14.03
CA ALA A 122 17.72 5.58 15.48
C ALA A 122 17.79 4.17 16.08
N ALA A 123 17.03 3.23 15.53
CA ALA A 123 17.02 1.84 15.96
C ALA A 123 18.35 1.12 15.67
N LEU A 124 18.97 1.37 14.51
CA LEU A 124 20.30 0.85 14.18
C LEU A 124 21.38 1.38 15.15
N LEU A 125 21.39 2.69 15.39
CA LEU A 125 22.33 3.32 16.31
C LEU A 125 22.15 2.85 17.75
N GLN A 126 20.90 2.58 18.17
CA GLN A 126 20.61 2.00 19.47
C GLN A 126 21.11 0.55 19.55
N GLY A 127 20.80 -0.28 18.55
CA GLY A 127 21.27 -1.67 18.50
C GLY A 127 22.79 -1.78 18.53
N MET A 128 23.49 -0.94 17.76
CA MET A 128 24.95 -0.86 17.78
C MET A 128 25.51 -0.51 19.18
N ARG A 129 24.95 0.51 19.85
CA ARG A 129 25.36 0.88 21.21
C ARG A 129 25.12 -0.23 22.23
N LEU A 130 24.03 -0.98 22.07
CA LEU A 130 23.70 -2.10 22.94
C LEU A 130 24.66 -3.28 22.73
N LEU A 131 25.08 -3.56 21.49
CA LEU A 131 26.13 -4.55 21.21
C LEU A 131 27.46 -4.16 21.86
N GLN A 132 27.85 -2.87 21.82
CA GLN A 132 29.05 -2.38 22.50
C GLN A 132 28.99 -2.56 24.03
N GLN A 133 27.78 -2.59 24.61
CA GLN A 133 27.54 -2.86 26.02
C GLN A 133 27.36 -4.36 26.34
N ASN A 134 27.57 -5.23 25.35
CA ASN A 134 27.31 -6.67 25.43
C ASN A 134 25.84 -7.03 25.77
N LYS A 135 24.90 -6.11 25.51
CA LYS A 135 23.46 -6.28 25.72
C LYS A 135 22.80 -6.82 24.46
N VAL A 136 23.21 -8.02 24.09
CA VAL A 136 22.87 -8.67 22.82
C VAL A 136 21.35 -8.81 22.65
N SER A 137 20.62 -9.25 23.67
CA SER A 137 19.14 -9.38 23.60
C SER A 137 18.41 -8.06 23.32
N GLU A 138 18.85 -6.96 23.94
CA GLU A 138 18.25 -5.64 23.72
C GLU A 138 18.61 -5.08 22.34
N ALA A 139 19.81 -5.39 21.84
CA ALA A 139 20.22 -5.02 20.48
C ALA A 139 19.31 -5.67 19.42
N ASP A 140 18.94 -6.94 19.61
CA ASP A 140 18.01 -7.64 18.72
C ASP A 140 16.63 -6.98 18.69
N ALA A 141 16.12 -6.54 19.84
CA ALA A 141 14.86 -5.79 19.90
C ALA A 141 14.95 -4.49 19.10
N SER A 142 16.10 -3.80 19.18
CA SER A 142 16.34 -2.58 18.39
C SER A 142 16.42 -2.87 16.90
N PHE A 143 17.13 -3.92 16.48
CA PHE A 143 17.19 -4.33 15.07
C PHE A 143 15.83 -4.80 14.54
N ALA A 144 15.02 -5.46 15.36
CA ALA A 144 13.65 -5.82 14.99
C ALA A 144 12.80 -4.58 14.69
N VAL A 145 12.94 -3.50 15.46
CA VAL A 145 12.27 -2.22 15.18
C VAL A 145 12.75 -1.63 13.85
N ALA A 146 14.05 -1.65 13.57
CA ALA A 146 14.58 -1.18 12.29
C ALA A 146 13.97 -1.98 11.11
N VAL A 147 13.91 -3.30 11.24
CA VAL A 147 13.34 -4.21 10.22
C VAL A 147 11.82 -4.10 10.10
N GLN A 148 11.09 -3.74 11.16
CA GLN A 148 9.66 -3.44 11.07
C GLN A 148 9.36 -2.17 10.26
N ASN A 149 10.31 -1.23 10.23
CA ASN A 149 10.21 0.01 9.48
C ASN A 149 10.83 -0.10 8.07
N TYR A 150 11.32 -1.27 7.68
CA TYR A 150 11.87 -1.50 6.35
C TYR A 150 10.82 -1.31 5.25
N ARG A 151 11.17 -0.58 4.18
CA ARG A 151 10.35 -0.52 2.96
C ARG A 151 11.14 -0.91 1.72
N ASP A 152 12.24 -0.20 1.46
CA ASP A 152 13.07 -0.36 0.26
C ASP A 152 14.57 -0.21 0.56
N GLU A 153 14.93 -0.01 1.83
CA GLU A 153 16.31 0.11 2.28
C GLU A 153 16.97 -1.28 2.41
N HIS A 154 17.14 -2.00 1.29
CA HIS A 154 17.64 -3.39 1.25
C HIS A 154 18.97 -3.58 2.00
N ARG A 155 19.84 -2.57 1.96
CA ARG A 155 21.11 -2.52 2.71
C ARG A 155 20.95 -2.66 4.23
N LEU A 156 19.76 -2.43 4.78
CA LEU A 156 19.47 -2.61 6.20
C LEU A 156 19.87 -4.01 6.69
N PHE A 157 19.54 -5.05 5.92
CA PHE A 157 19.85 -6.44 6.29
C PHE A 157 21.37 -6.67 6.34
N LEU A 158 22.12 -6.06 5.41
CA LEU A 158 23.58 -6.12 5.39
C LEU A 158 24.17 -5.44 6.62
N CYS A 159 23.67 -4.25 6.95
CA CYS A 159 24.14 -3.48 8.11
C CYS A 159 23.92 -4.25 9.42
N VAL A 160 22.70 -4.74 9.66
CA VAL A 160 22.39 -5.52 10.87
C VAL A 160 23.22 -6.81 10.92
N GLY A 161 23.30 -7.54 9.80
CA GLY A 161 24.09 -8.76 9.72
C GLY A 161 25.57 -8.51 10.02
N ARG A 162 26.16 -7.46 9.47
CA ARG A 162 27.57 -7.09 9.72
C ARG A 162 27.80 -6.73 11.18
N LEU A 163 26.95 -5.88 11.76
CA LEU A 163 27.05 -5.51 13.18
C LEU A 163 27.05 -6.73 14.10
N LEU A 164 26.19 -7.72 13.82
CA LEU A 164 26.10 -8.95 14.59
C LEU A 164 27.31 -9.87 14.37
N VAL A 165 27.79 -10.02 13.12
CA VAL A 165 29.01 -10.81 12.81
C VAL A 165 30.24 -10.22 13.50
N ASP A 166 30.38 -8.89 13.46
CA ASP A 166 31.47 -8.16 14.09
C ASP A 166 31.42 -8.28 15.62
N ALA A 167 30.22 -8.33 16.20
CA ALA A 167 30.01 -8.59 17.63
C ALA A 167 30.20 -10.06 18.04
N GLY A 168 30.47 -10.98 17.10
CA GLY A 168 30.59 -12.42 17.38
C GLY A 168 29.26 -13.16 17.46
N GLU A 169 28.14 -12.47 17.28
CA GLU A 169 26.77 -12.99 17.36
C GLU A 169 26.31 -13.63 16.04
N VAL A 170 27.15 -14.53 15.53
CA VAL A 170 27.05 -15.09 14.19
C VAL A 170 25.74 -15.86 13.96
N ARG A 171 25.26 -16.58 14.97
CA ARG A 171 23.97 -17.31 14.89
C ARG A 171 22.79 -16.36 14.68
N ARG A 172 22.83 -15.17 15.27
CA ARG A 172 21.79 -14.15 15.17
C ARG A 172 21.88 -13.36 13.86
N ALA A 173 23.08 -13.23 13.30
CA ALA A 173 23.30 -12.55 12.01
C ALA A 173 22.68 -13.31 10.82
N ILE A 174 22.79 -14.65 10.81
CA ILE A 174 22.44 -15.50 9.65
C ILE A 174 21.02 -15.26 9.12
N PRO A 175 19.96 -15.21 9.95
CA PRO A 175 18.60 -14.94 9.45
C PRO A 175 18.47 -13.60 8.71
N TYR A 176 19.12 -12.53 9.20
CA TYR A 176 19.11 -11.23 8.53
C TYR A 176 19.83 -11.28 7.19
N LEU A 177 21.00 -11.93 7.13
CA LEU A 177 21.78 -12.07 5.90
C LEU A 177 21.05 -12.93 4.86
N LYS A 178 20.38 -14.02 5.26
CA LYS A 178 19.54 -14.81 4.36
C LYS A 178 18.39 -14.00 3.78
N ARG A 179 17.70 -13.25 4.64
CA ARG A 179 16.57 -12.40 4.20
C ARG A 179 17.03 -11.28 3.26
N GLY A 180 18.22 -10.72 3.46
CA GLY A 180 18.79 -9.78 2.50
C GLY A 180 19.14 -10.45 1.16
N MET A 181 19.59 -11.71 1.15
CA MET A 181 19.85 -12.46 -0.09
C MET A 181 18.57 -12.83 -0.85
N GLU A 182 17.44 -12.96 -0.15
CA GLU A 182 16.14 -13.11 -0.80
C GLU A 182 15.70 -11.83 -1.51
N VAL A 183 16.10 -10.67 -0.98
CA VAL A 183 15.74 -9.34 -1.50
C VAL A 183 16.66 -8.92 -2.64
N ASP A 184 17.97 -9.11 -2.48
CA ASP A 184 18.98 -8.86 -3.51
C ASP A 184 19.92 -10.07 -3.66
N PRO A 185 19.55 -11.06 -4.50
CA PRO A 185 20.37 -12.25 -4.72
C PRO A 185 21.75 -11.97 -5.33
N ALA A 186 21.96 -10.80 -5.93
CA ALA A 186 23.20 -10.44 -6.61
C ALA A 186 24.19 -9.68 -5.69
N ASP A 187 23.84 -9.42 -4.43
CA ASP A 187 24.73 -8.74 -3.48
C ASP A 187 25.88 -9.69 -3.04
N GLU A 188 27.01 -9.57 -3.74
CA GLU A 188 28.24 -10.31 -3.46
C GLU A 188 28.78 -10.05 -2.03
N THR A 189 28.57 -8.84 -1.51
CA THR A 189 29.02 -8.49 -0.16
C THR A 189 28.21 -9.26 0.87
N MET A 190 26.90 -9.35 0.66
CA MET A 190 26.03 -10.12 1.52
C MET A 190 26.31 -11.62 1.43
N ALA A 191 26.51 -12.15 0.22
CA ALA A 191 26.87 -13.55 0.00
C ALA A 191 28.18 -13.91 0.72
N GLY A 192 29.20 -13.06 0.60
CA GLY A 192 30.49 -13.23 1.28
C GLY A 192 30.36 -13.24 2.81
N LEU A 193 29.59 -12.29 3.35
CA LEU A 193 29.37 -12.18 4.80
C LEU A 193 28.54 -13.35 5.34
N LEU A 194 27.53 -13.83 4.60
CA LEU A 194 26.77 -15.02 4.97
C LEU A 194 27.66 -16.28 4.97
N ALA A 195 28.52 -16.44 3.97
CA ALA A 195 29.46 -17.56 3.90
C ALA A 195 30.45 -17.53 5.09
N GLU A 196 30.96 -16.35 5.45
CA GLU A 196 31.80 -16.18 6.64
C GLU A 196 31.05 -16.55 7.92
N ALA A 197 29.83 -16.04 8.09
CA ALA A 197 28.99 -16.34 9.25
C ALA A 197 28.74 -17.85 9.38
N MET A 198 28.42 -18.54 8.29
CA MET A 198 28.19 -19.99 8.33
C MET A 198 29.46 -20.76 8.74
N ARG A 199 30.64 -20.40 8.20
CA ARG A 199 31.92 -21.02 8.61
C ARG A 199 32.21 -20.81 10.10
N ARG A 200 32.03 -19.59 10.62
CA ARG A 200 32.27 -19.27 12.03
C ARG A 200 31.31 -19.99 12.97
N ARG A 201 30.05 -20.20 12.54
CA ARG A 201 29.08 -21.00 13.30
C ARG A 201 29.52 -22.46 13.43
N ASP A 202 29.98 -23.05 12.33
CA ASP A 202 30.32 -24.48 12.26
C ASP A 202 31.68 -24.79 12.92
N GLY A 203 32.62 -23.85 12.93
CA GLY A 203 33.90 -23.97 13.65
C GLY A 203 33.82 -23.64 15.16
N ALA A 204 32.67 -23.20 15.66
CA ALA A 204 32.41 -22.92 17.08
C ALA A 204 31.55 -24.01 17.76
N ALA A 205 31.32 -25.14 17.07
CA ALA A 205 30.68 -26.36 17.59
C ALA A 205 31.75 -27.37 18.01
#